data_AF-A0AAN7K407-F1
#
_entry.id   AF-A0AAN7K407-F1
#
_cell.length_a   1.000
_cell.length_b   1.000
_cell.length_c   1.000
_cell.angle_alpha   90.00
_cell.angle_beta   90.00
_cell.angle_gamma   90.00
#
_symmetry.space_group_name_H-M   'P 1'
#
loop_
_entity.id
_entity.type
_entity.pdbx_description
1 polymer ?
#
loop_
_entity_poly.entity_id
_entity_poly.type
_entity_poly.pdbx_seq_one_letter_code
_entity_poly.pdbx_strand_id
1 'polypeptide(L)'
;MADLSAEANHIEKLYQFGERLNESKDKSQNVKDYQGIIDAANLSIKSKQLAAQLIPRFFKFFPNLSGPALDCHLDLLEEEDLGISFFYFLFYIFDRDCLLSVRVQAIRDLPLFCKDNPENVSKIVYILVQLLADEDFVARDAVNKALMSLLRQDVKASLTTLFGRILNVDEPSTEELIREKILNFVRDKVFPAKAELLKPQEEMERHITDLIKKSLEDVTGAEFRMFMDFLKGLSLFGDKASPERMKELVALIEAQADLDAQFTPSDRLGEDFTEHYREFTERLNVVEELTRATMKKLTQGMAEHNKAMAASKSEDEKNKVKTQKQNTTSGLRTCNNILAMTKPLHSKTPLFIGDKIITLSWKEATQASVPAAANVPGKKRPSSTLSATGAVASKKGRGTSGMQNQLVNRALEGLSQGGRGGMRGRGRGWGGGRGRGTGYC
;
A
#
# COMPACT_ATOMS: atom_id res chain seq x y z
N MET A 1 33.86 46.78 25.67
CA MET A 1 32.98 47.86 25.16
C MET A 1 33.23 48.21 23.70
N ALA A 2 34.49 48.33 23.22
CA ALA A 2 34.77 48.62 21.80
C ALA A 2 34.25 47.52 20.84
N ASP A 3 34.34 46.26 21.24
CA ASP A 3 33.96 45.09 20.44
C ASP A 3 32.44 45.01 20.16
N LEU A 4 31.62 45.26 21.19
CA LEU A 4 30.15 45.29 21.08
C LEU A 4 29.64 46.41 20.17
N SER A 5 30.33 47.55 20.13
CA SER A 5 29.96 48.66 19.24
C SER A 5 30.29 48.37 17.79
N ALA A 6 31.39 47.65 17.52
CA ALA A 6 31.73 47.22 16.17
C ALA A 6 30.72 46.18 15.67
N GLU A 7 30.38 45.18 16.50
CA GLU A 7 29.39 44.16 16.17
C GLU A 7 28.01 44.76 15.83
N ALA A 8 27.52 45.71 16.64
CA ALA A 8 26.25 46.40 16.38
C ALA A 8 26.25 47.13 15.02
N ASN A 9 27.36 47.79 14.68
CA ASN A 9 27.52 48.47 13.39
C ASN A 9 27.53 47.48 12.20
N HIS A 10 28.08 46.28 12.37
CA HIS A 10 28.06 45.25 11.32
C HIS A 10 26.65 44.71 11.09
N ILE A 11 25.89 44.45 12.16
CA ILE A 11 24.51 43.98 12.07
C ILE A 11 23.61 45.04 11.41
N GLU A 12 23.74 46.31 11.79
CA GLU A 12 22.96 47.40 11.20
C GLU A 12 23.23 47.52 9.69
N LYS A 13 24.50 47.43 9.27
CA LYS A 13 24.85 47.39 7.84
C LYS A 13 24.19 46.23 7.10
N LEU A 14 24.11 45.06 7.73
CA LEU A 14 23.46 43.89 7.14
C LEU A 14 21.96 44.13 6.90
N TYR A 15 21.26 44.75 7.87
CA TYR A 15 19.87 45.18 7.70
C TYR A 15 19.74 46.18 6.55
N GLN A 16 20.61 47.19 6.49
CA GLN A 16 20.61 48.19 5.42
C GLN A 16 20.83 47.54 4.04
N PHE A 17 21.73 46.57 3.92
CA PHE A 17 21.91 45.81 2.66
C PHE A 17 20.60 45.09 2.27
N GLY A 18 19.98 44.39 3.23
CA GLY A 18 18.72 43.68 3.01
C GLY A 18 17.56 44.59 2.62
N GLU A 19 17.44 45.76 3.25
CA GLU A 19 16.42 46.77 2.94
C GLU A 19 16.63 47.36 1.54
N ARG A 20 17.85 47.79 1.20
CA ARG A 20 18.17 48.31 -0.14
C ARG A 20 17.88 47.29 -1.23
N LEU A 21 18.18 46.01 -1.01
CA LEU A 21 17.83 44.93 -1.94
C LEU A 21 16.32 44.71 -2.04
N ASN A 22 15.57 44.80 -0.92
CA ASN A 22 14.12 44.66 -0.95
C ASN A 22 13.44 45.79 -1.73
N GLU A 23 13.84 47.03 -1.46
CA GLU A 23 13.27 48.25 -2.06
C GLU A 23 13.69 48.47 -3.51
N SER A 24 14.81 47.88 -3.93
CA SER A 24 15.27 48.01 -5.31
C SER A 24 14.30 47.39 -6.30
N LYS A 25 13.96 48.18 -7.34
CA LYS A 25 13.17 47.76 -8.50
C LYS A 25 13.92 46.71 -9.33
N ASP A 26 15.21 46.95 -9.56
CA ASP A 26 16.10 46.01 -10.21
C ASP A 26 17.20 45.57 -9.23
N LYS A 27 16.98 44.41 -8.63
CA LYS A 27 17.87 43.83 -7.62
C LYS A 27 19.24 43.49 -8.19
N SER A 28 19.31 43.14 -9.47
CA SER A 28 20.56 42.68 -10.11
C SER A 28 21.66 43.75 -10.14
N GLN A 29 21.29 45.04 -10.07
CA GLN A 29 22.25 46.16 -10.05
C GLN A 29 22.96 46.32 -8.70
N ASN A 30 22.38 45.78 -7.62
CA ASN A 30 22.88 45.99 -6.26
C ASN A 30 23.87 44.90 -5.84
N VAL A 31 24.80 44.55 -6.74
CA VAL A 31 25.78 43.47 -6.54
C VAL A 31 26.61 43.67 -5.27
N LYS A 32 27.00 44.92 -4.98
CA LYS A 32 27.79 45.26 -3.78
C LYS A 32 27.04 45.01 -2.48
N ASP A 33 25.72 45.25 -2.48
CA ASP A 33 24.91 45.01 -1.29
C ASP A 33 24.77 43.50 -1.04
N TYR A 34 24.60 42.69 -2.10
CA TYR A 34 24.55 41.24 -1.96
C TYR A 34 25.90 40.64 -1.56
N GLN A 35 27.00 41.11 -2.16
CA GLN A 35 28.35 40.71 -1.74
C GLN A 35 28.59 41.09 -0.27
N GLY A 36 28.17 42.28 0.15
CA GLY A 36 28.29 42.72 1.54
C GLY A 36 27.52 41.85 2.53
N ILE A 37 26.41 41.22 2.13
CA ILE A 37 25.69 40.24 2.94
C ILE A 37 26.50 38.94 3.08
N ILE A 38 27.08 38.45 1.98
CA ILE A 38 27.91 37.23 1.97
C ILE A 38 29.16 37.44 2.85
N ASP A 39 29.89 38.54 2.65
CA ASP A 39 31.13 38.84 3.37
C ASP A 39 30.90 38.98 4.89
N ALA A 40 29.73 39.49 5.27
CA ALA A 40 29.40 39.73 6.66
C ALA A 40 28.78 38.52 7.38
N ALA A 41 28.50 37.43 6.67
CA ALA A 41 27.93 36.21 7.25
C ALA A 41 28.78 35.68 8.41
N ASN A 42 30.11 35.73 8.30
CA ASN A 42 31.02 35.14 9.28
C ASN A 42 31.45 36.09 10.43
N LEU A 43 30.85 37.28 10.56
CA LEU A 43 31.30 38.29 11.53
C LEU A 43 30.76 38.09 12.95
N SER A 44 29.52 37.63 13.11
CA SER A 44 28.93 37.35 14.43
C SER A 44 27.74 36.40 14.32
N ILE A 45 27.29 35.81 15.44
CA ILE A 45 26.14 34.88 15.46
C ILE A 45 24.87 35.53 14.90
N LYS A 46 24.59 36.79 15.26
CA LYS A 46 23.44 37.53 14.72
C LYS A 46 23.60 37.83 13.23
N SER A 47 24.83 38.10 12.79
CA SER A 47 25.14 38.30 11.37
C SER A 47 24.90 37.01 10.58
N LYS A 48 25.32 35.85 11.11
CA LYS A 48 25.03 34.52 10.55
C LYS A 48 23.54 34.25 10.45
N GLN A 49 22.77 34.49 11.52
CA GLN A 49 21.32 34.30 11.54
C GLN A 49 20.61 35.10 10.44
N LEU A 50 21.03 36.36 10.25
CA LEU A 50 20.42 37.23 9.25
C LEU A 50 20.94 36.90 7.84
N ALA A 51 22.22 36.58 7.68
CA ALA A 51 22.80 36.14 6.40
C ALA A 51 22.13 34.85 5.90
N ALA A 52 21.89 33.86 6.77
CA ALA A 52 21.19 32.62 6.45
C ALA A 52 19.81 32.86 5.81
N GLN A 53 19.13 33.96 6.16
CA GLN A 53 17.83 34.33 5.59
C GLN A 53 17.97 35.15 4.32
N LEU A 54 18.96 36.05 4.25
CA LEU A 54 19.10 37.00 3.15
C LEU A 54 19.80 36.39 1.92
N ILE A 55 20.82 35.54 2.13
CA ILE A 55 21.59 34.91 1.03
C ILE A 55 20.67 34.13 0.09
N PRO A 56 19.83 33.18 0.56
CA PRO A 56 19.00 32.37 -0.33
C PRO A 56 17.88 33.19 -0.97
N ARG A 57 17.37 34.21 -0.26
CA ARG A 57 16.27 35.08 -0.70
C ARG A 57 16.60 35.87 -1.96
N PHE A 58 17.84 36.36 -2.08
CA PHE A 58 18.28 37.18 -3.21
C PHE A 58 19.13 36.44 -4.24
N PHE A 59 19.48 35.18 -3.98
CA PHE A 59 20.36 34.35 -4.80
C PHE A 59 20.11 34.45 -6.31
N LYS A 60 18.86 34.30 -6.73
CA LYS A 60 18.47 34.29 -8.15
C LYS A 60 18.80 35.56 -8.94
N PHE A 61 18.99 36.70 -8.26
CA PHE A 61 19.27 37.97 -8.92
C PHE A 61 20.77 38.16 -9.24
N PHE A 62 21.63 37.29 -8.71
CA PHE A 62 23.08 37.44 -8.77
C PHE A 62 23.79 36.15 -9.25
N PRO A 63 23.57 35.71 -10.50
CA PRO A 63 24.17 34.47 -11.03
C PRO A 63 25.71 34.48 -10.97
N ASN A 64 26.34 35.65 -11.10
CA ASN A 64 27.80 35.81 -11.01
C ASN A 64 28.36 35.52 -9.61
N LEU A 65 27.52 35.57 -8.57
CA LEU A 65 27.90 35.31 -7.17
C LEU A 65 27.33 33.98 -6.66
N SER A 66 26.81 33.13 -7.56
CA SER A 66 26.16 31.87 -7.20
C SER A 66 27.07 30.90 -6.44
N GLY A 67 28.32 30.72 -6.89
CA GLY A 67 29.32 29.89 -6.20
C GLY A 67 29.59 30.39 -4.77
N PRO A 68 30.13 31.61 -4.61
CA PRO A 68 30.42 32.18 -3.28
C PRO A 68 29.21 32.22 -2.35
N ALA A 69 28.03 32.52 -2.87
CA ALA A 69 26.80 32.56 -2.09
C ALA A 69 26.40 31.16 -1.58
N LEU A 70 26.51 30.14 -2.44
CA LEU A 70 26.19 28.77 -2.05
C LEU A 70 27.22 28.25 -1.05
N ASP A 71 28.52 28.40 -1.33
CA ASP A 71 29.58 27.92 -0.45
C ASP A 71 29.49 28.59 0.93
N CYS A 72 29.30 29.91 0.98
CA CYS A 72 29.06 30.62 2.24
C CYS A 72 27.82 30.11 2.98
N HIS A 73 26.74 29.75 2.28
CA HIS A 73 25.55 29.20 2.92
C HIS A 73 25.76 27.77 3.42
N LEU A 74 26.62 26.98 2.78
CA LEU A 74 27.01 25.65 3.24
C LEU A 74 27.90 25.72 4.48
N ASP A 75 28.79 26.70 4.58
CA ASP A 75 29.59 26.93 5.79
C ASP A 75 28.69 27.15 7.01
N LEU A 76 27.54 27.82 6.84
CA LEU A 76 26.54 28.01 7.92
C LEU A 76 25.85 26.70 8.38
N LEU A 77 25.95 25.62 7.61
CA LEU A 77 25.42 24.29 7.98
C LEU A 77 26.41 23.50 8.83
N GLU A 78 27.72 23.68 8.59
CA GLU A 78 28.82 22.89 9.17
C GLU A 78 29.35 23.46 10.48
N GLU A 79 28.71 24.48 11.06
CA GLU A 79 29.09 25.03 12.36
C GLU A 79 28.73 24.07 13.50
N GLU A 80 29.53 23.02 13.61
CA GLU A 80 29.54 22.09 14.74
C GLU A 80 30.57 22.49 15.79
N ASP A 81 30.24 22.07 17.00
CA ASP A 81 30.77 22.51 18.27
C ASP A 81 32.30 22.75 18.29
N LEU A 82 32.71 24.02 18.49
CA LEU A 82 34.06 24.35 18.92
C LEU A 82 34.31 23.63 20.24
N GLY A 83 34.98 22.47 20.17
CA GLY A 83 35.17 21.61 21.33
C GLY A 83 35.99 22.29 22.41
N ILE A 84 35.39 22.61 23.56
CA ILE A 84 36.16 23.08 24.73
C ILE A 84 35.54 22.62 26.07
N SER A 85 36.44 22.06 26.90
CA SER A 85 36.53 21.98 28.38
C SER A 85 35.35 22.43 29.26
N PHE A 86 35.08 21.63 30.31
CA PHE A 86 34.03 21.73 31.35
C PHE A 86 33.70 23.14 31.88
N PHE A 87 34.63 24.10 31.85
CA PHE A 87 34.38 25.49 32.26
C PHE A 87 33.52 26.30 31.27
N TYR A 88 33.47 25.90 30.00
CA TYR A 88 32.65 26.55 28.97
C TYR A 88 31.22 26.03 28.93
N PHE A 89 30.91 24.87 29.53
CA PHE A 89 29.62 24.19 29.44
C PHE A 89 28.40 25.06 29.80
N LEU A 90 28.53 25.96 30.79
CA LEU A 90 27.45 26.88 31.19
C LEU A 90 27.30 28.10 30.28
N PHE A 91 28.37 28.56 29.62
CA PHE A 91 28.31 29.61 28.59
C PHE A 91 27.80 29.02 27.26
N TYR A 92 28.13 27.76 27.01
CA TYR A 92 27.81 27.00 25.81
C TYR A 92 26.33 26.72 25.62
N ILE A 93 25.56 26.51 26.69
CA ILE A 93 24.11 26.25 26.57
C ILE A 93 23.38 27.42 25.89
N PHE A 94 23.77 28.67 26.19
CA PHE A 94 23.14 29.86 25.60
C PHE A 94 23.56 30.08 24.14
N ASP A 95 24.83 29.82 23.79
CA ASP A 95 25.35 29.98 22.43
C ASP A 95 24.99 28.81 21.50
N ARG A 96 24.89 27.58 22.02
CA ARG A 96 24.51 26.38 21.26
C ARG A 96 23.11 26.49 20.69
N ASP A 97 22.15 27.01 21.45
CA ASP A 97 20.78 27.23 20.94
C ASP A 97 20.76 28.26 19.81
N CYS A 98 21.63 29.28 19.86
CA CYS A 98 21.76 30.26 18.79
C CYS A 98 22.41 29.67 17.54
N LEU A 99 23.48 28.88 17.67
CA LEU A 99 24.13 28.20 16.55
C LEU A 99 23.22 27.15 15.91
N LEU A 100 22.50 26.37 16.73
CA LEU A 100 21.48 25.44 16.23
C LEU A 100 20.38 26.19 15.45
N SER A 101 19.97 27.38 15.92
CA SER A 101 18.98 28.19 15.20
C SER A 101 19.48 28.69 13.84
N VAL A 102 20.77 29.02 13.71
CA VAL A 102 21.41 29.38 12.43
C VAL A 102 21.35 28.18 11.49
N ARG A 103 21.83 27.02 11.94
CA ARG A 103 21.85 25.78 11.15
C ARG A 103 20.44 25.38 10.71
N VAL A 104 19.47 25.38 11.62
CA VAL A 104 18.06 25.07 11.31
C VAL A 104 17.49 26.04 10.27
N GLN A 105 17.80 27.34 10.37
CA GLN A 105 17.35 28.32 9.39
C GLN A 105 18.00 28.09 8.03
N ALA A 106 19.32 27.88 8.00
CA ALA A 106 20.07 27.59 6.79
C ALA A 106 19.53 26.34 6.08
N ILE A 107 19.23 25.27 6.82
CA ILE A 107 18.60 24.04 6.30
C ILE A 107 17.23 24.33 5.67
N ARG A 108 16.38 25.10 6.36
CA ARG A 108 15.02 25.42 5.88
C ARG A 108 15.02 26.22 4.59
N ASP A 109 16.05 27.03 4.38
CA ASP A 109 16.15 27.92 3.23
C ASP A 109 16.95 27.32 2.06
N LEU A 110 17.60 26.16 2.24
CA LEU A 110 18.24 25.41 1.15
C LEU A 110 17.35 25.21 -0.10
N PRO A 111 16.03 24.91 0.03
CA PRO A 111 15.15 24.79 -1.13
C PRO A 111 15.00 26.07 -1.96
N LEU A 112 15.34 27.26 -1.43
CA LEU A 112 15.26 28.52 -2.17
C LEU A 112 16.34 28.62 -3.26
N PHE A 113 17.49 27.98 -3.08
CA PHE A 113 18.55 27.92 -4.10
C PHE A 113 18.12 27.15 -5.36
N CYS A 114 17.09 26.30 -5.24
CA CYS A 114 16.59 25.46 -6.33
C CYS A 114 15.42 26.07 -7.10
N LYS A 115 14.71 27.05 -6.50
CA LYS A 115 13.43 27.55 -7.02
C LYS A 115 13.49 28.04 -8.47
N ASP A 116 14.58 28.73 -8.81
CA ASP A 116 14.82 29.29 -10.14
C ASP A 116 16.06 28.65 -10.81
N ASN A 117 16.68 27.65 -10.16
CA ASN A 117 17.90 26.96 -10.62
C ASN A 117 17.76 25.44 -10.42
N PRO A 118 17.07 24.72 -11.33
CA PRO A 118 16.79 23.29 -11.17
C PRO A 118 18.06 22.43 -11.16
N GLU A 119 19.16 22.92 -11.76
CA GLU A 119 20.48 22.26 -11.76
C GLU A 119 21.03 22.03 -10.34
N ASN A 120 20.63 22.86 -9.37
CA ASN A 120 21.05 22.73 -7.99
C ASN A 120 20.29 21.64 -7.22
N VAL A 121 19.13 21.17 -7.71
CA VAL A 121 18.25 20.25 -6.97
C VAL A 121 19.00 19.02 -6.51
N SER A 122 19.71 18.33 -7.41
CA SER A 122 20.45 17.12 -7.07
C SER A 122 21.55 17.39 -6.03
N LYS A 123 22.30 18.49 -6.16
CA LYS A 123 23.35 18.86 -5.19
C LYS A 123 22.74 19.13 -3.80
N ILE A 124 21.66 19.90 -3.74
CA ILE A 124 21.03 20.27 -2.47
C ILE A 124 20.31 19.08 -1.81
N VAL A 125 19.64 18.22 -2.60
CA VAL A 125 19.05 16.97 -2.09
C VAL A 125 20.14 16.08 -1.50
N TYR A 126 21.29 15.94 -2.18
CA TYR A 126 22.42 15.17 -1.66
C TYR A 126 22.89 15.70 -0.29
N ILE A 127 23.08 17.01 -0.16
CA ILE A 127 23.51 17.64 1.10
C ILE A 127 22.48 17.39 2.22
N LEU A 128 21.19 17.60 1.94
CA LEU A 128 20.12 17.34 2.91
C LEU A 128 20.05 15.87 3.35
N VAL A 129 20.33 14.93 2.44
CA VAL A 129 20.37 13.51 2.77
C VAL A 129 21.50 13.19 3.76
N GLN A 130 22.67 13.82 3.62
CA GLN A 130 23.74 13.67 4.62
C GLN A 130 23.29 14.18 5.99
N LEU A 131 22.54 15.29 6.01
CA LEU A 131 21.99 15.87 7.24
C LEU A 131 20.82 15.07 7.85
N LEU A 132 20.30 14.02 7.20
CA LEU A 132 19.29 13.13 7.82
C LEU A 132 19.87 12.31 8.98
N ALA A 133 21.19 12.13 9.02
CA ALA A 133 21.89 11.41 10.07
C ALA A 133 22.18 12.28 11.32
N ASP A 134 21.80 13.56 11.31
CA ASP A 134 22.01 14.49 12.42
C ASP A 134 21.38 13.99 13.73
N GLU A 135 22.09 14.12 14.85
CA GLU A 135 21.59 13.66 16.15
C GLU A 135 20.45 14.56 16.66
N ASP A 136 20.50 15.85 16.35
CA ASP A 136 19.53 16.85 16.82
C ASP A 136 18.17 16.67 16.14
N PHE A 137 17.12 16.55 16.96
CA PHE A 137 15.76 16.31 16.47
C PHE A 137 15.20 17.53 15.70
N VAL A 138 15.53 18.74 16.11
CA VAL A 138 15.05 19.98 15.49
C VAL A 138 15.70 20.18 14.13
N ALA A 139 17.01 19.93 14.03
CA ALA A 139 17.73 19.90 12.76
C ALA A 139 17.15 18.85 11.81
N ARG A 140 16.94 17.61 12.28
CA ARG A 140 16.31 16.55 11.47
C ARG A 140 14.91 16.90 11.00
N ASP A 141 14.07 17.52 11.83
CA ASP A 141 12.73 17.97 11.40
C ASP A 141 12.83 19.04 10.31
N ALA A 142 13.78 19.96 10.43
CA ALA A 142 14.07 20.95 9.39
C ALA A 142 14.51 20.31 8.07
N VAL A 143 15.38 19.30 8.12
CA VAL A 143 15.83 18.53 6.95
C VAL A 143 14.65 17.83 6.27
N ASN A 144 13.80 17.14 7.05
CA ASN A 144 12.61 16.47 6.54
C ASN A 144 11.68 17.46 5.80
N LYS A 145 11.47 18.66 6.37
CA LYS A 145 10.66 19.72 5.75
C LYS A 145 11.31 20.27 4.48
N ALA A 146 12.62 20.49 4.49
CA ALA A 146 13.38 20.98 3.34
C ALA A 146 13.35 19.97 2.17
N LEU A 147 13.57 18.68 2.45
CA LEU A 147 13.46 17.61 1.44
C LEU A 147 12.04 17.51 0.86
N MET A 148 11.01 17.59 1.71
CA MET A 148 9.62 17.62 1.23
C MET A 148 9.27 18.87 0.43
N SER A 149 9.97 19.99 0.66
CA SER A 149 9.84 21.20 -0.18
C SER A 149 10.46 20.97 -1.55
N LEU A 150 11.68 20.41 -1.62
CA LEU A 150 12.35 20.09 -2.89
C LEU A 150 11.61 19.05 -3.71
N LEU A 151 11.08 18.00 -3.06
CA LEU A 151 10.24 17.01 -3.72
C LEU A 151 9.01 17.63 -4.38
N ARG A 152 8.44 18.69 -3.81
CA ARG A 152 7.30 19.42 -4.42
C ARG A 152 7.72 20.36 -5.53
N GLN A 153 8.97 20.83 -5.53
CA GLN A 153 9.51 21.67 -6.60
C GLN A 153 9.87 20.84 -7.83
N ASP A 154 10.61 19.74 -7.63
CA ASP A 154 10.98 18.80 -8.68
C ASP A 154 10.97 17.37 -8.13
N VAL A 155 9.83 16.69 -8.33
CA VAL A 155 9.61 15.32 -7.86
C VAL A 155 10.60 14.37 -8.53
N LYS A 156 10.84 14.52 -9.83
CA LYS A 156 11.60 13.56 -10.65
C LYS A 156 13.08 13.62 -10.29
N ALA A 157 13.67 14.81 -10.29
CA ALA A 157 15.08 14.99 -9.93
C ALA A 157 15.33 14.61 -8.47
N SER A 158 14.44 15.00 -7.55
CA SER A 158 14.58 14.70 -6.13
C SER A 158 14.48 13.20 -5.85
N LEU A 159 13.48 12.50 -6.40
CA LEU A 159 13.38 11.03 -6.25
C LEU A 159 14.55 10.30 -6.88
N THR A 160 14.98 10.71 -8.08
CA THR A 160 16.15 10.12 -8.74
C THR A 160 17.39 10.25 -7.88
N THR A 161 17.60 11.42 -7.27
CA THR A 161 18.76 11.66 -6.40
C THR A 161 18.66 10.86 -5.10
N LEU A 162 17.49 10.85 -4.45
CA LEU A 162 17.24 10.08 -3.22
C LEU A 162 17.50 8.59 -3.43
N PHE A 163 16.91 8.00 -4.48
CA PHE A 163 17.10 6.57 -4.79
C PHE A 163 18.50 6.28 -5.34
N GLY A 164 19.13 7.21 -6.06
CA GLY A 164 20.53 7.08 -6.47
C GLY A 164 21.47 6.92 -5.27
N ARG A 165 21.21 7.64 -4.17
CA ARG A 165 21.99 7.51 -2.94
C ARG A 165 21.75 6.18 -2.20
N ILE A 166 20.61 5.53 -2.41
CA ILE A 166 20.33 4.18 -1.88
C ILE A 166 21.17 3.12 -2.62
N LEU A 167 21.51 3.37 -3.90
CA LEU A 167 22.17 2.43 -4.81
C LEU A 167 23.69 2.51 -4.82
N ASN A 168 24.29 3.62 -4.37
CA ASN A 168 25.73 3.77 -4.37
C ASN A 168 26.34 3.07 -3.14
N VAL A 169 27.32 2.20 -3.38
CA VAL A 169 28.03 1.38 -2.40
C VAL A 169 29.52 1.69 -2.54
N ASP A 170 29.94 2.86 -2.08
CA ASP A 170 31.36 3.23 -2.11
C ASP A 170 31.97 3.17 -0.70
N GLU A 171 31.17 3.29 0.38
CA GLU A 171 31.64 3.16 1.78
C GLU A 171 30.62 2.49 2.73
N PRO A 172 30.92 1.30 3.29
CA PRO A 172 29.88 0.42 3.86
C PRO A 172 29.21 0.90 5.15
N SER A 173 29.92 1.54 6.09
CA SER A 173 29.36 1.79 7.44
C SER A 173 28.53 3.08 7.56
N THR A 174 28.98 4.16 6.92
CA THR A 174 28.27 5.45 6.96
C THR A 174 27.09 5.45 5.99
N GLU A 175 27.22 4.73 4.86
CA GLU A 175 26.14 4.64 3.88
C GLU A 175 25.01 3.72 4.32
N GLU A 176 25.24 2.70 5.15
CA GLU A 176 24.15 1.85 5.67
C GLU A 176 23.22 2.63 6.62
N LEU A 177 23.79 3.47 7.50
CA LEU A 177 23.01 4.38 8.33
C LEU A 177 22.22 5.39 7.49
N ILE A 178 22.87 6.02 6.50
CA ILE A 178 22.23 6.98 5.61
C ILE A 178 21.12 6.29 4.81
N ARG A 179 21.36 5.10 4.27
CA ARG A 179 20.37 4.28 3.55
C ARG A 179 19.15 4.03 4.42
N GLU A 180 19.36 3.61 5.67
CA GLU A 180 18.28 3.40 6.62
C GLU A 180 17.47 4.69 6.85
N LYS A 181 18.15 5.84 7.02
CA LYS A 181 17.48 7.15 7.17
C LYS A 181 16.68 7.55 5.92
N ILE A 182 17.22 7.34 4.72
CA ILE A 182 16.52 7.63 3.46
C ILE A 182 15.28 6.74 3.33
N LEU A 183 15.41 5.43 3.58
CA LEU A 183 14.29 4.49 3.47
C LEU A 183 13.20 4.80 4.50
N ASN A 184 13.58 5.15 5.73
CA ASN A 184 12.64 5.63 6.74
C ASN A 184 11.93 6.92 6.28
N PHE A 185 12.66 7.89 5.73
CA PHE A 185 12.06 9.11 5.17
C PHE A 185 11.09 8.83 4.02
N VAL A 186 11.49 7.97 3.07
CA VAL A 186 10.67 7.58 1.93
C VAL A 186 9.39 6.89 2.40
N ARG A 187 9.51 5.94 3.34
CA ARG A 187 8.37 5.24 3.95
C ARG A 187 7.41 6.20 4.65
N ASP A 188 7.93 7.10 5.46
CA ASP A 188 7.12 7.88 6.40
C ASP A 188 6.58 9.19 5.81
N LYS A 189 7.24 9.73 4.77
CA LYS A 189 6.90 11.05 4.20
C LYS A 189 6.54 10.98 2.72
N VAL A 190 7.31 10.25 1.92
CA VAL A 190 7.12 10.21 0.46
C VAL A 190 5.95 9.30 0.08
N PHE A 191 5.93 8.07 0.60
CA PHE A 191 4.90 7.09 0.27
C PHE A 191 3.47 7.53 0.63
N PRO A 192 3.22 8.13 1.82
CA PRO A 192 1.90 8.67 2.14
C PRO A 192 1.48 9.83 1.23
N ALA A 193 2.45 10.60 0.73
CA ALA A 193 2.21 11.76 -0.14
C ALA A 193 2.12 11.39 -1.63
N LYS A 194 2.12 10.10 -2.02
CA LYS A 194 2.14 9.65 -3.43
C LYS A 194 1.07 10.29 -4.32
N ALA A 195 -0.16 10.48 -3.83
CA ALA A 195 -1.25 11.06 -4.61
C ALA A 195 -1.08 12.57 -4.85
N GLU A 196 -0.33 13.24 -3.98
CA GLU A 196 0.06 14.64 -4.12
C GLU A 196 1.25 14.77 -5.07
N LEU A 197 2.30 13.97 -4.85
CA LEU A 197 3.60 14.10 -5.50
C LEU A 197 3.67 13.48 -6.89
N LEU A 198 3.09 12.30 -7.12
CA LEU A 198 3.26 11.57 -8.37
C LEU A 198 2.31 12.12 -9.44
N LYS A 199 2.68 13.25 -10.04
CA LYS A 199 1.93 13.91 -11.12
C LYS A 199 2.88 14.37 -12.24
N PRO A 200 2.57 14.11 -13.53
CA PRO A 200 1.45 13.33 -14.06
C PRO A 200 1.50 11.86 -13.59
N GLN A 201 0.34 11.28 -13.26
CA GLN A 201 0.24 10.05 -12.47
C GLN A 201 0.99 8.87 -13.09
N GLU A 202 0.67 8.50 -14.33
CA GLU A 202 1.24 7.30 -14.96
C GLU A 202 2.77 7.41 -15.16
N GLU A 203 3.27 8.57 -15.62
CA GLU A 203 4.70 8.79 -15.84
C GLU A 203 5.47 8.74 -14.51
N MET A 204 4.98 9.42 -13.48
CA MET A 204 5.68 9.49 -12.19
C MET A 204 5.59 8.18 -11.41
N GLU A 205 4.45 7.48 -11.47
CA GLU A 205 4.32 6.13 -10.93
C GLU A 205 5.26 5.16 -11.65
N ARG A 206 5.46 5.30 -12.97
CA ARG A 206 6.43 4.49 -13.71
C ARG A 206 7.86 4.80 -13.29
N HIS A 207 8.20 6.07 -13.18
CA HIS A 207 9.53 6.52 -12.79
C HIS A 207 9.92 5.98 -11.40
N ILE A 208 9.06 6.13 -10.38
CA ILE A 208 9.36 5.60 -9.04
C ILE A 208 9.39 4.07 -9.03
N THR A 209 8.59 3.40 -9.86
CA THR A 209 8.66 1.95 -10.02
C THR A 209 10.02 1.52 -10.55
N ASP A 210 10.56 2.20 -11.57
CA ASP A 210 11.86 1.89 -12.14
C ASP A 210 13.00 2.16 -11.14
N LEU A 211 12.88 3.21 -10.30
CA LEU A 211 13.81 3.46 -9.20
C LEU A 211 13.77 2.35 -8.15
N ILE A 212 12.57 1.95 -7.71
CA ILE A 212 12.37 0.86 -6.75
C ILE A 212 12.97 -0.43 -7.28
N LYS A 213 12.72 -0.77 -8.55
CA LYS A 213 13.27 -1.98 -9.18
C LYS A 213 14.78 -2.07 -9.10
N LYS A 214 15.49 -0.97 -9.36
CA LYS A 214 16.95 -0.91 -9.19
C LYS A 214 17.33 -1.17 -7.73
N SER A 215 16.58 -0.61 -6.79
CA SER A 215 16.81 -0.84 -5.35
C SER A 215 16.44 -2.24 -4.88
N LEU A 216 15.79 -3.08 -5.70
CA LEU A 216 15.51 -4.48 -5.35
C LEU A 216 16.71 -5.40 -5.60
N GLU A 217 17.74 -4.97 -6.32
CA GLU A 217 18.94 -5.78 -6.58
C GLU A 217 19.69 -6.15 -5.30
N ASP A 218 19.77 -5.21 -4.34
CA ASP A 218 20.34 -5.42 -3.01
C ASP A 218 19.37 -4.88 -1.96
N VAL A 219 18.51 -5.77 -1.46
CA VAL A 219 17.37 -5.43 -0.60
C VAL A 219 17.15 -6.45 0.49
N THR A 220 16.88 -5.98 1.70
CA THR A 220 16.51 -6.87 2.82
C THR A 220 15.05 -7.32 2.69
N GLY A 221 14.66 -8.39 3.38
CA GLY A 221 13.27 -8.86 3.38
C GLY A 221 12.25 -7.83 3.91
N ALA A 222 12.67 -6.94 4.82
CA ALA A 222 11.82 -5.88 5.36
C ALA A 222 11.63 -4.73 4.35
N GLU A 223 12.72 -4.31 3.70
CA GLU A 223 12.71 -3.31 2.62
C GLU A 223 11.89 -3.81 1.42
N PHE A 224 12.06 -5.07 1.03
CA PHE A 224 11.30 -5.68 -0.06
C PHE A 224 9.80 -5.62 0.20
N ARG A 225 9.35 -6.00 1.40
CA ARG A 225 7.94 -5.91 1.80
C ARG A 225 7.43 -4.47 1.72
N MET A 226 8.20 -3.53 2.26
CA MET A 226 7.87 -2.10 2.23
C MET A 226 7.66 -1.59 0.80
N PHE A 227 8.58 -1.92 -0.12
CA PHE A 227 8.46 -1.57 -1.53
C PHE A 227 7.27 -2.22 -2.21
N MET A 228 7.05 -3.53 -2.00
CA MET A 228 5.92 -4.25 -2.59
C MET A 228 4.57 -3.72 -2.11
N ASP A 229 4.45 -3.37 -0.84
CA ASP A 229 3.23 -2.77 -0.29
C ASP A 229 2.98 -1.38 -0.87
N PHE A 230 4.03 -0.59 -1.08
CA PHE A 230 3.92 0.70 -1.75
C PHE A 230 3.48 0.56 -3.22
N LEU A 231 4.15 -0.32 -3.99
CA LEU A 231 3.87 -0.53 -5.40
C LEU A 231 2.42 -1.00 -5.63
N LYS A 232 1.91 -1.93 -4.81
CA LYS A 232 0.49 -2.35 -4.84
C LYS A 232 -0.49 -1.19 -4.63
N GLY A 233 -0.05 -0.15 -3.92
CA GLY A 233 -0.84 1.05 -3.68
C GLY A 233 -0.80 2.07 -4.82
N LEU A 234 -0.06 1.85 -5.91
CA LEU A 234 -0.04 2.71 -7.09
C LEU A 234 -1.20 2.36 -8.03
N SER A 235 -1.68 3.33 -8.82
CA SER A 235 -2.74 3.06 -9.80
C SER A 235 -2.31 2.09 -10.89
N LEU A 236 -1.02 2.08 -11.24
CA LEU A 236 -0.40 1.13 -12.16
C LEU A 236 -0.61 -0.33 -11.76
N PHE A 237 -0.72 -0.62 -10.46
CA PHE A 237 -0.77 -1.98 -9.92
C PHE A 237 -1.96 -2.26 -8.99
N GLY A 238 -2.82 -1.28 -8.75
CA GLY A 238 -3.97 -1.41 -7.85
C GLY A 238 -5.10 -2.26 -8.43
N ASP A 239 -6.25 -2.30 -7.73
CA ASP A 239 -7.37 -3.21 -8.02
C ASP A 239 -7.97 -3.11 -9.44
N LYS A 240 -7.73 -1.99 -10.13
CA LYS A 240 -8.22 -1.73 -11.49
C LYS A 240 -7.16 -1.94 -12.57
N ALA A 241 -5.94 -2.31 -12.19
CA ALA A 241 -4.84 -2.52 -13.12
C ALA A 241 -5.12 -3.71 -14.04
N SER A 242 -4.59 -3.67 -15.26
CA SER A 242 -4.72 -4.79 -16.18
C SER A 242 -3.99 -6.02 -15.62
N PRO A 243 -4.45 -7.24 -15.95
CA PRO A 243 -3.75 -8.46 -15.55
C PRO A 243 -2.28 -8.50 -16.00
N GLU A 244 -1.94 -7.80 -17.09
CA GLU A 244 -0.57 -7.68 -17.59
C GLU A 244 0.33 -6.85 -16.67
N ARG A 245 -0.18 -5.76 -16.08
CA ARG A 245 0.58 -4.98 -15.09
C ARG A 245 0.79 -5.75 -13.79
N MET A 246 -0.17 -6.59 -13.41
CA MET A 246 0.00 -7.47 -12.25
C MET A 246 1.10 -8.53 -12.50
N LYS A 247 1.25 -9.02 -13.74
CA LYS A 247 2.36 -9.92 -14.08
C LYS A 247 3.72 -9.27 -13.87
N GLU A 248 3.85 -7.97 -14.07
CA GLU A 248 5.09 -7.24 -13.79
C GLU A 248 5.48 -7.29 -12.31
N LEU A 249 4.51 -7.12 -11.38
CA LEU A 249 4.78 -7.30 -9.95
C LEU A 249 5.10 -8.74 -9.58
N VAL A 250 4.38 -9.70 -10.17
CA VAL A 250 4.64 -11.13 -9.94
C VAL A 250 6.06 -11.48 -10.40
N ALA A 251 6.49 -10.99 -11.56
CA ALA A 251 7.84 -11.22 -12.06
C ALA A 251 8.92 -10.66 -11.12
N LEU A 252 8.68 -9.52 -10.45
CA LEU A 252 9.60 -9.01 -9.43
C LEU A 252 9.67 -9.92 -8.20
N ILE A 253 8.54 -10.50 -7.79
CA ILE A 253 8.48 -11.45 -6.68
C ILE A 253 9.20 -12.75 -7.06
N GLU A 254 8.97 -13.26 -8.27
CA GLU A 254 9.64 -14.46 -8.79
C GLU A 254 11.16 -14.26 -8.86
N ALA A 255 11.61 -13.10 -9.36
CA ALA A 255 13.03 -12.75 -9.41
C ALA A 255 13.66 -12.69 -8.01
N GLN A 256 12.97 -12.09 -7.02
CA GLN A 256 13.50 -12.01 -5.66
C GLN A 256 13.46 -13.35 -4.91
N ALA A 257 12.48 -14.19 -5.21
CA ALA A 257 12.32 -15.49 -4.57
C ALA A 257 13.33 -16.52 -5.08
N ASP A 258 14.02 -16.23 -6.20
CA ASP A 258 14.95 -17.12 -6.88
C ASP A 258 14.37 -18.53 -7.01
N LEU A 259 13.23 -18.64 -7.68
CA LEU A 259 12.48 -19.91 -7.78
C LEU A 259 13.27 -21.02 -8.52
N ASP A 260 14.30 -20.63 -9.28
CA ASP A 260 15.21 -21.54 -9.96
C ASP A 260 16.33 -22.05 -9.02
N ALA A 261 16.54 -21.40 -7.87
CA ALA A 261 17.41 -21.93 -6.84
C ALA A 261 16.92 -23.31 -6.39
N GLN A 262 17.86 -24.23 -6.22
CA GLN A 262 17.56 -25.52 -5.65
C GLN A 262 17.06 -25.29 -4.21
N PHE A 263 15.75 -25.42 -4.01
CA PHE A 263 15.20 -25.46 -2.67
C PHE A 263 15.90 -26.61 -1.94
N THR A 264 16.59 -26.31 -0.84
CA THR A 264 17.16 -27.30 0.05
C THR A 264 16.13 -27.59 1.14
N PRO A 265 15.14 -28.50 0.92
CA PRO A 265 14.45 -29.07 2.05
C PRO A 265 15.55 -29.74 2.88
N SER A 266 15.64 -29.44 4.17
CA SER A 266 16.55 -30.15 5.09
C SER A 266 16.57 -31.64 4.73
N ASP A 267 17.72 -32.12 4.25
CA ASP A 267 17.88 -33.39 3.54
C ASP A 267 17.35 -34.57 4.37
N ARG A 268 16.23 -35.17 3.92
CA ARG A 268 15.74 -36.48 4.40
C ARG A 268 15.68 -37.50 3.27
N LEU A 269 16.60 -37.40 2.32
CA LEU A 269 16.74 -38.38 1.24
C LEU A 269 17.31 -39.69 1.80
N GLY A 270 16.52 -40.77 1.73
CA GLY A 270 16.89 -42.11 2.22
C GLY A 270 16.09 -42.61 3.42
N GLU A 271 15.20 -41.78 3.98
CA GLU A 271 14.34 -42.21 5.08
C GLU A 271 13.13 -43.01 4.58
N ASP A 272 12.83 -44.12 5.26
CA ASP A 272 11.63 -44.89 5.03
C ASP A 272 10.40 -44.17 5.62
N PHE A 273 9.63 -43.52 4.75
CA PHE A 273 8.39 -42.86 5.14
C PHE A 273 7.19 -43.82 5.29
N THR A 274 7.38 -45.14 5.25
CA THR A 274 6.28 -46.11 5.35
C THR A 274 5.47 -45.95 6.63
N GLU A 275 6.12 -45.76 7.79
CA GLU A 275 5.41 -45.53 9.06
C GLU A 275 4.65 -44.20 9.04
N HIS A 276 5.27 -43.14 8.52
CA HIS A 276 4.65 -41.83 8.38
C HIS A 276 3.45 -41.86 7.42
N TYR A 277 3.53 -42.64 6.33
CA TYR A 277 2.43 -42.83 5.38
C TYR A 277 1.27 -43.63 6.00
N ARG A 278 1.58 -44.65 6.80
CA ARG A 278 0.58 -45.41 7.56
C ARG A 278 -0.14 -44.50 8.55
N GLU A 279 0.61 -43.76 9.34
CA GLU A 279 0.07 -42.81 10.32
C GLU A 279 -0.74 -41.70 9.62
N PHE A 280 -0.25 -41.16 8.51
CA PHE A 280 -0.98 -40.19 7.70
C PHE A 280 -2.33 -40.74 7.23
N THR A 281 -2.36 -41.98 6.73
CA THR A 281 -3.59 -42.62 6.25
C THR A 281 -4.59 -42.84 7.39
N GLU A 282 -4.11 -43.27 8.57
CA GLU A 282 -4.96 -43.42 9.76
C GLU A 282 -5.54 -42.07 10.22
N ARG A 283 -4.70 -41.04 10.31
CA ARG A 283 -5.14 -39.67 10.64
C ARG A 283 -6.14 -39.14 9.62
N LEU A 284 -5.91 -39.40 8.32
CA LEU A 284 -6.80 -38.99 7.24
C LEU A 284 -8.19 -39.63 7.38
N ASN A 285 -8.27 -40.92 7.69
CA ASN A 285 -9.52 -41.62 7.95
C ASN A 285 -10.27 -41.05 9.16
N VAL A 286 -9.58 -40.81 10.27
CA VAL A 286 -10.17 -40.19 11.47
C VAL A 286 -10.71 -38.79 11.15
N VAL A 287 -9.97 -37.99 10.39
CA VAL A 287 -10.42 -36.65 9.96
C VAL A 287 -11.68 -36.75 9.11
N GLU A 288 -11.76 -37.71 8.17
CA GLU A 288 -12.98 -37.90 7.37
C GLU A 288 -14.19 -38.31 8.21
N GLU A 289 -14.02 -39.24 9.14
CA GLU A 289 -15.09 -39.69 10.03
C GLU A 289 -15.62 -38.55 10.89
N LEU A 290 -14.72 -37.82 11.55
CA LEU A 290 -15.07 -36.64 12.36
C LEU A 290 -15.73 -35.55 11.51
N THR A 291 -15.27 -35.34 10.28
CA THR A 291 -15.83 -34.35 9.36
C THR A 291 -17.24 -34.75 8.92
N ARG A 292 -17.48 -36.01 8.58
CA ARG A 292 -18.83 -36.52 8.24
C ARG A 292 -19.77 -36.44 9.44
N ALA A 293 -19.30 -36.76 10.64
CA ALA A 293 -20.09 -36.63 11.86
C ALA A 293 -20.45 -35.16 12.16
N THR A 294 -19.50 -34.26 12.00
CA THR A 294 -19.70 -32.81 12.18
C THR A 294 -20.67 -32.25 11.14
N MET A 295 -20.52 -32.64 9.87
CA MET A 295 -21.45 -32.25 8.80
C MET A 295 -22.89 -32.70 9.09
N LYS A 296 -23.10 -33.92 9.62
CA LYS A 296 -24.42 -34.38 10.06
C LYS A 296 -25.00 -33.49 11.16
N LYS A 297 -24.20 -33.17 12.19
CA LYS A 297 -24.61 -32.27 13.28
C LYS A 297 -24.97 -30.87 12.78
N LEU A 298 -24.16 -30.29 11.90
CA LEU A 298 -24.42 -28.98 11.30
C LEU A 298 -25.67 -28.97 10.41
N THR A 299 -25.89 -30.04 9.64
CA THR A 299 -27.10 -30.18 8.80
C THR A 299 -28.37 -30.25 9.66
N GLN A 300 -28.31 -30.99 10.78
CA GLN A 300 -29.39 -31.03 11.76
C GLN A 300 -29.62 -29.65 12.42
N GLY A 301 -28.56 -28.99 12.89
CA GLY A 301 -28.64 -27.65 13.49
C GLY A 301 -29.22 -26.61 12.52
N MET A 302 -28.95 -26.72 11.22
CA MET A 302 -29.54 -25.85 10.20
C MET A 302 -31.08 -25.97 10.12
N ALA A 303 -31.61 -27.18 10.25
CA ALA A 303 -33.06 -27.41 10.30
C ALA A 303 -33.70 -26.80 11.56
N GLU A 304 -32.98 -26.85 12.69
CA GLU A 304 -33.39 -26.23 13.95
C GLU A 304 -33.36 -24.69 13.86
N HIS A 305 -32.32 -24.10 13.28
CA HIS A 305 -32.26 -22.66 13.02
C HIS A 305 -33.36 -22.18 12.05
N ASN A 306 -33.77 -23.01 11.08
CA ASN A 306 -34.89 -22.70 10.20
C ASN A 306 -36.21 -22.62 10.97
N LYS A 307 -36.45 -23.55 11.91
CA LYS A 307 -37.61 -23.54 12.81
C LYS A 307 -37.56 -22.35 13.77
N ALA A 308 -36.39 -22.06 14.35
CA ALA A 308 -36.19 -20.92 15.25
C ALA A 308 -36.44 -19.56 14.57
N MET A 309 -36.03 -19.40 13.30
CA MET A 309 -36.36 -18.19 12.52
C MET A 309 -37.88 -18.01 12.34
N ALA A 310 -38.62 -19.09 12.11
CA ALA A 310 -40.07 -19.05 11.93
C ALA A 310 -40.82 -18.81 13.24
N ALA A 311 -40.26 -19.24 14.37
CA ALA A 311 -40.87 -19.11 15.70
C ALA A 311 -40.56 -17.77 16.40
N SER A 312 -39.51 -17.06 15.98
CA SER A 312 -39.06 -15.82 16.63
C SER A 312 -40.00 -14.64 16.39
N LYS A 313 -40.28 -13.89 17.47
CA LYS A 313 -41.23 -12.77 17.49
C LYS A 313 -40.54 -11.40 17.53
N SER A 314 -39.25 -11.34 17.87
CA SER A 314 -38.45 -10.11 17.99
C SER A 314 -37.39 -10.00 16.88
N GLU A 315 -37.05 -8.77 16.50
CA GLU A 315 -36.03 -8.50 15.47
C GLU A 315 -34.62 -8.88 15.96
N ASP A 316 -34.32 -8.71 17.25
CA ASP A 316 -33.02 -9.04 17.83
C ASP A 316 -32.76 -10.56 17.85
N GLU A 317 -33.81 -11.35 18.09
CA GLU A 317 -33.74 -12.82 18.03
C GLU A 317 -33.53 -13.31 16.59
N LYS A 318 -34.23 -12.71 15.61
CA LYS A 318 -34.01 -13.00 14.19
C LYS A 318 -32.58 -12.70 13.75
N ASN A 319 -32.00 -11.60 14.22
CA ASN A 319 -30.60 -11.25 13.94
C ASN A 319 -29.63 -12.29 14.49
N LYS A 320 -29.82 -12.76 15.74
CA LYS A 320 -29.00 -13.83 16.34
C LYS A 320 -29.10 -15.13 15.55
N VAL A 321 -30.31 -15.54 15.17
CA VAL A 321 -30.51 -16.77 14.40
C VAL A 321 -29.95 -16.65 12.98
N LYS A 322 -29.95 -15.44 12.37
CA LYS A 322 -29.31 -15.18 11.08
C LYS A 322 -27.78 -15.37 11.15
N THR A 323 -27.14 -14.87 12.20
CA THR A 323 -25.70 -15.09 12.43
C THR A 323 -25.38 -16.57 12.64
N GLN A 324 -26.18 -17.29 13.43
CA GLN A 324 -26.01 -18.74 13.62
C GLN A 324 -26.15 -19.51 12.30
N LYS A 325 -27.10 -19.15 11.44
CA LYS A 325 -27.23 -19.75 10.10
C LYS A 325 -26.02 -19.49 9.21
N GLN A 326 -25.45 -18.28 9.25
CA GLN A 326 -24.26 -17.95 8.49
C GLN A 326 -23.06 -18.77 8.96
N ASN A 327 -22.87 -18.90 10.27
CA ASN A 327 -21.81 -19.73 10.87
C ASN A 327 -21.97 -21.20 10.49
N THR A 328 -23.18 -21.75 10.60
CA THR A 328 -23.49 -23.13 10.20
C THR A 328 -23.26 -23.35 8.70
N THR A 329 -23.60 -22.38 7.86
CA THR A 329 -23.34 -22.43 6.41
C THR A 329 -21.84 -22.44 6.10
N SER A 330 -21.05 -21.59 6.78
CA SER A 330 -19.59 -21.58 6.65
C SER A 330 -18.97 -22.91 7.11
N GLY A 331 -19.44 -23.45 8.25
CA GLY A 331 -19.03 -24.76 8.77
C GLY A 331 -19.31 -25.89 7.78
N LEU A 332 -20.48 -25.90 7.14
CA LEU A 332 -20.81 -26.88 6.10
C LEU A 332 -19.89 -26.77 4.88
N ARG A 333 -19.56 -25.56 4.42
CA ARG A 333 -18.57 -25.36 3.35
C ARG A 333 -17.19 -25.88 3.75
N THR A 334 -16.74 -25.59 4.96
CA THR A 334 -15.46 -26.11 5.48
C THR A 334 -15.44 -27.64 5.46
N CYS A 335 -16.50 -28.30 5.97
CA CYS A 335 -16.58 -29.75 5.94
C CYS A 335 -16.59 -30.32 4.51
N ASN A 336 -17.34 -29.71 3.59
CA ASN A 336 -17.35 -30.11 2.18
C ASN A 336 -15.96 -29.97 1.53
N ASN A 337 -15.28 -28.85 1.78
CA ASN A 337 -13.94 -28.59 1.27
C ASN A 337 -12.94 -29.62 1.81
N ILE A 338 -12.98 -29.92 3.11
CA ILE A 338 -12.10 -30.95 3.72
C ILE A 338 -12.34 -32.30 3.04
N LEU A 339 -13.58 -32.77 2.92
CA LEU A 339 -13.88 -34.06 2.29
C LEU A 339 -13.48 -34.10 0.81
N ALA A 340 -13.60 -32.98 0.09
CA ALA A 340 -13.13 -32.87 -1.28
C ALA A 340 -11.61 -32.95 -1.38
N MET A 341 -10.87 -32.38 -0.41
CA MET A 341 -9.40 -32.43 -0.34
C MET A 341 -8.87 -33.79 0.12
N THR A 342 -9.56 -34.51 1.02
CA THR A 342 -9.08 -35.82 1.50
C THR A 342 -9.20 -36.90 0.43
N LYS A 343 -10.24 -36.85 -0.40
CA LYS A 343 -10.51 -37.86 -1.44
C LYS A 343 -9.32 -38.17 -2.37
N PRO A 344 -8.63 -37.19 -2.99
CA PRO A 344 -7.47 -37.47 -3.84
C PRO A 344 -6.24 -37.99 -3.07
N LEU A 345 -6.15 -37.71 -1.77
CA LEU A 345 -5.01 -38.09 -0.92
C LEU A 345 -4.96 -39.58 -0.59
N HIS A 346 -6.05 -40.33 -0.82
CA HIS A 346 -6.06 -41.79 -0.71
C HIS A 346 -5.42 -42.51 -1.91
N SER A 347 -5.11 -41.79 -2.98
CA SER A 347 -4.46 -42.40 -4.14
C SER A 347 -2.96 -42.63 -3.88
N LYS A 348 -2.39 -43.67 -4.50
CA LYS A 348 -0.96 -43.99 -4.39
C LYS A 348 -0.05 -42.86 -4.90
N THR A 349 -0.58 -42.05 -5.81
CA THR A 349 0.08 -40.88 -6.40
C THR A 349 -0.95 -39.75 -6.46
N PRO A 350 -1.15 -39.01 -5.36
CA PRO A 350 -2.13 -37.94 -5.31
C PRO A 350 -1.80 -36.84 -6.32
N LEU A 351 -2.80 -36.47 -7.13
CA LEU A 351 -2.71 -35.29 -7.98
C LEU A 351 -2.75 -34.05 -7.07
N PHE A 352 -1.85 -33.09 -7.33
CA PHE A 352 -1.85 -31.82 -6.62
C PHE A 352 -3.22 -31.14 -6.74
N ILE A 353 -3.76 -30.66 -5.62
CA ILE A 353 -5.09 -30.04 -5.47
C ILE A 353 -5.08 -28.59 -6.06
N GLY A 354 -4.39 -28.39 -7.18
CA GLY A 354 -4.21 -27.08 -7.82
C GLY A 354 -5.37 -26.68 -8.74
N ASP A 355 -6.20 -27.62 -9.17
CA ASP A 355 -7.25 -27.35 -10.15
C ASP A 355 -8.58 -26.98 -9.50
N LYS A 356 -8.74 -25.68 -9.21
CA LYS A 356 -9.97 -24.84 -9.24
C LYS A 356 -11.30 -25.33 -8.62
N ILE A 357 -11.37 -26.48 -7.95
CA ILE A 357 -12.66 -27.06 -7.52
C ILE A 357 -13.12 -26.52 -6.15
N ILE A 358 -12.21 -25.96 -5.34
CA ILE A 358 -12.49 -25.64 -3.93
C ILE A 358 -12.40 -24.13 -3.70
N THR A 359 -13.53 -23.51 -3.37
CA THR A 359 -13.57 -22.12 -2.88
C THR A 359 -13.36 -22.12 -1.37
N LEU A 360 -12.35 -21.40 -0.87
CA LEU A 360 -12.08 -21.27 0.57
C LEU A 360 -13.35 -20.81 1.32
N SER A 361 -13.66 -21.45 2.45
CA SER A 361 -14.96 -21.32 3.11
C SER A 361 -15.29 -19.90 3.59
N TRP A 362 -14.26 -19.07 3.82
CA TRP A 362 -14.36 -17.67 4.20
C TRP A 362 -14.38 -16.68 3.01
N LYS A 363 -14.23 -17.16 1.77
CA LYS A 363 -14.43 -16.33 0.58
C LYS A 363 -15.88 -16.44 0.10
N GLU A 364 -16.44 -15.33 -0.37
CA GLU A 364 -17.75 -15.35 -1.04
C GLU A 364 -17.63 -16.14 -2.35
N ALA A 365 -18.57 -17.06 -2.59
CA ALA A 365 -18.65 -17.73 -3.88
C ALA A 365 -19.08 -16.70 -4.93
N THR A 366 -18.13 -16.22 -5.73
CA THR A 366 -18.43 -15.39 -6.89
C THR A 366 -19.28 -16.22 -7.86
N GLN A 367 -20.46 -15.71 -8.24
CA GLN A 367 -21.24 -16.34 -9.29
C GLN A 367 -20.39 -16.33 -10.57
N ALA A 368 -20.05 -17.51 -11.10
CA ALA A 368 -19.68 -17.62 -12.49
C ALA A 368 -20.86 -17.12 -13.33
N SER A 369 -20.68 -16.01 -14.04
CA SER A 369 -21.63 -15.53 -15.04
C SER A 369 -21.73 -16.59 -16.13
N VAL A 370 -22.92 -17.17 -16.28
CA VAL A 370 -23.23 -18.01 -17.44
C VAL A 370 -23.12 -17.11 -18.68
N PRO A 371 -22.38 -17.50 -19.74
CA PRO A 371 -22.36 -16.72 -20.96
C PRO A 371 -23.77 -16.66 -21.56
N ALA A 372 -24.25 -15.46 -21.83
CA ALA A 372 -25.53 -15.24 -22.46
C ALA A 372 -25.55 -15.94 -23.83
N ALA A 373 -26.45 -16.91 -23.99
CA ALA A 373 -26.73 -17.51 -25.28
C ALA A 373 -27.20 -16.44 -26.27
N ALA A 374 -26.63 -16.47 -27.47
CA ALA A 374 -26.93 -15.55 -28.56
C ALA A 374 -28.43 -15.53 -28.92
N ASN A 375 -29.02 -14.34 -28.97
CA ASN A 375 -30.37 -14.13 -29.49
C ASN A 375 -30.40 -14.20 -31.01
N VAL A 376 -31.17 -15.14 -31.56
CA VAL A 376 -31.59 -15.19 -32.96
C VAL A 376 -32.86 -14.32 -33.14
N PRO A 377 -32.99 -13.49 -34.18
CA PRO A 377 -34.12 -12.56 -34.31
C PRO A 377 -35.34 -13.20 -34.98
N GLY A 378 -36.52 -13.06 -34.39
CA GLY A 378 -37.78 -13.58 -34.95
C GLY A 378 -39.05 -12.99 -34.31
N LYS A 379 -39.40 -11.76 -34.71
CA LYS A 379 -40.77 -11.22 -34.93
C LYS A 379 -41.88 -11.48 -33.88
N LYS A 380 -42.30 -10.42 -33.16
CA LYS A 380 -43.58 -9.66 -33.36
C LYS A 380 -43.83 -8.65 -32.23
N ARG A 381 -44.02 -7.37 -32.60
CA ARG A 381 -44.66 -6.27 -31.83
C ARG A 381 -46.16 -6.24 -32.15
N PRO A 382 -47.04 -5.67 -31.30
CA PRO A 382 -47.33 -4.20 -31.25
C PRO A 382 -47.55 -3.70 -29.79
N SER A 383 -47.75 -2.42 -29.41
CA SER A 383 -47.61 -1.06 -29.95
C SER A 383 -47.67 -0.05 -28.76
N SER A 384 -47.09 1.13 -28.97
CA SER A 384 -47.10 2.43 -28.24
C SER A 384 -48.27 2.74 -27.27
N THR A 385 -48.12 3.52 -26.18
CA THR A 385 -47.78 4.96 -26.14
C THR A 385 -47.53 5.52 -24.71
N LEU A 386 -46.74 6.62 -24.68
CA LEU A 386 -46.79 7.82 -23.80
C LEU A 386 -46.12 7.86 -22.41
N SER A 387 -45.24 8.87 -22.30
CA SER A 387 -44.56 9.43 -21.12
C SER A 387 -45.48 10.22 -20.20
N ALA A 388 -45.21 10.21 -18.88
CA ALA A 388 -45.28 11.39 -18.00
C ALA A 388 -44.73 11.10 -16.59
N THR A 389 -44.12 12.13 -16.03
CA THR A 389 -43.54 12.33 -14.69
C THR A 389 -44.57 12.39 -13.54
N GLY A 390 -44.18 12.04 -12.30
CA GLY A 390 -44.83 12.54 -11.07
C GLY A 390 -44.91 11.59 -9.86
N ALA A 391 -44.16 11.94 -8.81
CA ALA A 391 -44.23 11.65 -7.37
C ALA A 391 -45.21 10.60 -6.75
N VAL A 392 -44.62 9.81 -5.83
CA VAL A 392 -45.08 9.32 -4.49
C VAL A 392 -46.49 8.72 -4.36
N ALA A 393 -46.56 7.40 -4.13
CA ALA A 393 -47.40 6.79 -3.07
C ALA A 393 -47.06 5.29 -2.84
N SER A 394 -46.98 4.93 -1.57
CA SER A 394 -46.75 3.59 -1.02
C SER A 394 -47.71 2.52 -1.54
N LYS A 395 -47.19 1.34 -1.88
CA LYS A 395 -47.97 0.09 -1.79
C LYS A 395 -47.11 -1.12 -1.41
N LYS A 396 -47.46 -1.65 -0.24
CA LYS A 396 -46.99 -2.85 0.44
C LYS A 396 -47.25 -4.08 -0.44
N GLY A 397 -46.18 -4.78 -0.86
CA GLY A 397 -46.24 -6.00 -1.68
C GLY A 397 -45.40 -7.12 -1.04
N ARG A 398 -46.09 -8.17 -0.61
CA ARG A 398 -45.65 -9.31 0.20
C ARG A 398 -45.03 -10.41 -0.68
N GLY A 399 -43.90 -11.00 -0.24
CA GLY A 399 -43.59 -12.41 -0.53
C GLY A 399 -42.36 -12.74 -1.39
N THR A 400 -41.16 -12.60 -0.84
CA THR A 400 -39.95 -13.31 -1.30
C THR A 400 -39.78 -14.62 -0.52
N SER A 401 -40.59 -15.64 -0.82
CA SER A 401 -40.46 -16.99 -0.21
C SER A 401 -39.75 -18.02 -1.11
N GLY A 402 -39.15 -17.60 -2.23
CA GLY A 402 -38.55 -18.53 -3.20
C GLY A 402 -37.04 -18.78 -3.09
N MET A 403 -36.30 -17.95 -2.36
CA MET A 403 -34.83 -17.90 -2.47
C MET A 403 -34.09 -18.77 -1.43
N GLN A 404 -34.77 -19.20 -0.36
CA GLN A 404 -34.15 -19.84 0.80
C GLN A 404 -33.86 -21.34 0.58
N ASN A 405 -34.62 -22.01 -0.29
CA ASN A 405 -34.40 -23.41 -0.64
C ASN A 405 -33.27 -23.63 -1.67
N GLN A 406 -32.86 -22.58 -2.39
CA GLN A 406 -31.78 -22.70 -3.39
C GLN A 406 -30.38 -22.84 -2.76
N LEU A 407 -30.13 -22.22 -1.60
CA LEU A 407 -28.83 -22.30 -0.93
C LEU A 407 -28.56 -23.67 -0.30
N VAL A 408 -29.62 -24.34 0.17
CA VAL A 408 -29.54 -25.69 0.76
C VAL A 408 -29.33 -26.75 -0.32
N ASN A 409 -30.06 -26.64 -1.43
CA ASN A 409 -29.88 -27.56 -2.57
C ASN A 409 -28.48 -27.43 -3.18
N ARG A 410 -27.96 -26.20 -3.30
CA ARG A 410 -26.61 -25.94 -3.84
C ARG A 410 -25.47 -26.44 -2.95
N ALA A 411 -25.70 -26.62 -1.64
CA ALA A 411 -24.72 -27.21 -0.72
C ALA A 411 -24.74 -28.75 -0.71
N LEU A 412 -25.81 -29.37 -1.25
CA LEU A 412 -26.05 -30.82 -1.29
C LEU A 412 -25.87 -31.43 -2.71
N GLU A 413 -25.84 -30.61 -3.76
CA GLU A 413 -25.69 -31.02 -5.17
C GLU A 413 -24.36 -31.72 -5.53
N GLY A 414 -23.35 -31.69 -4.65
CA GLY A 414 -22.07 -32.37 -4.86
C GLY A 414 -22.09 -33.90 -4.77
N LEU A 415 -23.26 -34.50 -4.52
CA LEU A 415 -23.44 -35.95 -4.34
C LEU A 415 -24.36 -36.52 -5.44
N SER A 416 -23.87 -36.64 -6.68
CA SER A 416 -24.48 -37.51 -7.68
C SER A 416 -23.48 -38.53 -8.20
N GLN A 417 -23.64 -39.78 -7.78
CA GLN A 417 -23.07 -40.93 -8.47
C GLN A 417 -24.09 -42.09 -8.49
N GLY A 418 -24.68 -42.27 -9.67
CA GLY A 418 -25.10 -43.50 -10.34
C GLY A 418 -25.74 -44.66 -9.57
N GLY A 419 -26.95 -45.04 -9.99
CA GLY A 419 -27.33 -46.45 -10.11
C GLY A 419 -28.77 -46.79 -9.74
N ARG A 420 -29.62 -47.07 -10.73
CA ARG A 420 -30.57 -48.19 -10.68
C ARG A 420 -31.21 -48.47 -12.04
N GLY A 421 -30.90 -49.66 -12.57
CA GLY A 421 -31.49 -50.20 -13.78
C GLY A 421 -32.99 -50.46 -13.63
N GLY A 422 -33.72 -50.20 -14.71
CA GLY A 422 -35.14 -50.51 -14.85
C GLY A 422 -35.34 -51.98 -15.16
N MET A 423 -36.07 -52.68 -14.30
CA MET A 423 -36.61 -54.01 -14.55
C MET A 423 -38.12 -53.90 -14.71
N ARG A 424 -38.62 -54.34 -15.87
CA ARG A 424 -40.04 -54.48 -16.22
C ARG A 424 -40.72 -55.46 -15.25
N GLY A 425 -41.90 -55.10 -14.75
CA GLY A 425 -42.78 -55.99 -13.99
C GLY A 425 -44.25 -55.55 -14.14
N ARG A 426 -45.02 -56.38 -14.85
CA ARG A 426 -46.43 -56.21 -15.25
C ARG A 426 -47.32 -56.94 -14.24
N GLY A 427 -48.42 -56.33 -13.77
CA GLY A 427 -49.49 -57.02 -13.01
C GLY A 427 -50.31 -56.05 -12.16
N ARG A 428 -51.40 -55.48 -12.70
CA ARG A 428 -52.81 -55.87 -12.48
C ARG A 428 -53.27 -55.87 -11.02
N GLY A 429 -54.25 -54.99 -10.72
CA GLY A 429 -55.41 -55.39 -9.90
C GLY A 429 -56.03 -54.31 -9.02
N TRP A 430 -57.28 -53.93 -9.38
CA TRP A 430 -58.38 -53.40 -8.54
C TRP A 430 -58.22 -51.98 -7.95
N GLY A 431 -59.20 -51.07 -8.03
CA GLY A 431 -60.57 -51.12 -8.54
C GLY A 431 -61.38 -49.96 -7.91
N GLY A 432 -62.31 -49.37 -8.67
CA GLY A 432 -63.41 -48.57 -8.13
C GLY A 432 -63.52 -47.14 -8.67
N GLY A 433 -64.49 -46.87 -9.55
CA GLY A 433 -64.84 -45.50 -9.93
C GLY A 433 -65.67 -45.39 -11.21
N ARG A 434 -66.95 -45.75 -11.12
CA ARG A 434 -68.00 -45.73 -12.16
C ARG A 434 -68.13 -44.39 -12.90
N GLY A 435 -68.35 -44.46 -14.21
CA GLY A 435 -68.94 -43.38 -15.03
C GLY A 435 -69.51 -43.96 -16.33
N ARG A 436 -70.84 -43.95 -16.45
CA ARG A 436 -71.65 -44.55 -17.54
C ARG A 436 -71.66 -43.68 -18.80
N GLY A 437 -71.82 -44.31 -19.96
CA GLY A 437 -72.68 -43.77 -21.04
C GLY A 437 -72.15 -43.89 -22.47
N THR A 438 -72.72 -44.84 -23.23
CA THR A 438 -73.17 -44.72 -24.65
C THR A 438 -72.15 -44.27 -25.71
N GLY A 439 -71.74 -45.01 -26.75
CA GLY A 439 -72.33 -46.12 -27.50
C GLY A 439 -72.90 -45.63 -28.84
N TYR A 440 -72.16 -45.76 -29.96
CA TYR A 440 -72.68 -45.91 -31.34
C TYR A 440 -71.61 -46.52 -32.26
N CYS A 441 -72.03 -47.58 -32.96
CA CYS A 441 -71.54 -48.23 -34.19
C CYS A 441 -70.11 -48.80 -34.24
#